data_AF-A0A645B8Y7-F1
#
_entry.id   AF-A0A645B8Y7-F1
#
_cell.length_a   1.000
_cell.length_b   1.000
_cell.length_c   1.000
_cell.angle_alpha   90.00
_cell.angle_beta   90.00
_cell.angle_gamma   90.00
#
_symmetry.space_group_name_H-M   'P 1'
#
loop_
_entity.id
_entity.type
_entity.pdbx_description
1 polymer ?
#
loop_
_entity_poly.entity_id
_entity_poly.type
_entity_poly.pdbx_seq_one_letter_code
_entity_poly.pdbx_strand_id
1 'polypeptide(L)'
;MDLIAGLPGETPEDMRRTCEKIFQLAPDCLTVHSLAIKRSARLKTEMEEYALANAEDAQAMTRLGADCASQLGMRAYYMYRQKYMSGNLENIGYSLPGKECVYNIDMMEETASILAFGAGTMTKRVFGDENRIERLPNPKDVPTYLGKLDRLIEAKRTFFSGK
;
A
#
# COMPACT_ATOMS: atom_id res chain seq x y z
N MET A 1 -8.10 -1.62 -8.72
CA MET A 1 -7.93 -3.09 -8.64
C MET A 1 -6.57 -3.38 -8.04
N ASP A 2 -6.42 -4.40 -7.21
CA ASP A 2 -5.14 -4.73 -6.55
C ASP A 2 -4.76 -6.18 -6.84
N LEU A 3 -3.49 -6.40 -7.19
CA LEU A 3 -2.87 -7.69 -7.42
C LEU A 3 -1.77 -7.92 -6.40
N ILE A 4 -1.57 -9.17 -5.98
CA ILE A 4 -0.45 -9.55 -5.11
C ILE A 4 0.35 -10.64 -5.83
N ALA A 5 1.58 -10.33 -6.21
CA ALA A 5 2.52 -11.28 -6.77
C ALA A 5 3.19 -12.11 -5.66
N GLY A 6 3.32 -13.42 -5.90
CA GLY A 6 4.03 -14.35 -5.03
C GLY A 6 3.18 -14.92 -3.89
N LEU A 7 1.85 -14.99 -4.06
CA LEU A 7 1.00 -15.73 -3.14
C LEU A 7 1.38 -17.23 -3.12
N PRO A 8 1.23 -17.93 -1.98
CA PRO A 8 1.57 -19.35 -1.92
C PRO A 8 0.76 -20.18 -2.91
N GLY A 9 1.43 -21.06 -3.64
CA GLY A 9 0.80 -21.94 -4.64
C GLY A 9 0.46 -21.29 -5.98
N GLU A 10 0.65 -19.97 -6.14
CA GLU A 10 0.47 -19.30 -7.43
C GLU A 10 1.75 -19.37 -8.28
N THR A 11 1.55 -19.40 -9.59
CA THR A 11 2.60 -19.40 -10.63
C THR A 11 2.42 -18.20 -11.57
N PRO A 12 3.42 -17.84 -12.40
CA PRO A 12 3.26 -16.78 -13.39
C PRO A 12 2.06 -17.00 -14.35
N GLU A 13 1.65 -18.25 -14.57
CA GLU A 13 0.47 -18.57 -15.38
C GLU A 13 -0.84 -18.16 -14.68
N ASP A 14 -0.92 -18.28 -13.36
CA ASP A 14 -2.07 -17.77 -12.57
C ASP A 14 -2.21 -16.26 -12.70
N MET A 15 -1.08 -15.54 -12.64
CA MET A 15 -1.04 -14.10 -12.85
C MET A 15 -1.50 -13.74 -14.27
N ARG A 16 -1.07 -14.49 -15.30
CA ARG A 16 -1.50 -14.28 -16.69
C ARG A 16 -3.02 -14.42 -16.84
N ARG A 17 -3.59 -15.50 -16.30
CA ARG A 17 -5.06 -15.71 -16.30
C ARG A 17 -5.80 -14.61 -15.57
N THR A 18 -5.25 -14.13 -14.45
CA THR A 18 -5.83 -12.99 -13.72
C THR A 18 -5.81 -11.72 -14.57
N CYS A 19 -4.70 -11.45 -15.25
CA CYS A 19 -4.58 -10.31 -16.17
C CYS A 19 -5.62 -10.39 -17.31
N GLU A 20 -5.84 -11.58 -17.91
CA GLU A 20 -6.88 -11.79 -18.92
C GLU A 20 -8.29 -11.38 -18.43
N LYS A 21 -8.62 -11.66 -17.17
CA LYS A 21 -9.89 -11.24 -16.57
C LYS A 21 -9.92 -9.74 -16.29
N ILE A 22 -8.80 -9.15 -15.88
CA ILE A 22 -8.70 -7.71 -15.66
C ILE A 22 -8.88 -6.93 -16.97
N PHE A 23 -8.37 -7.44 -18.09
CA PHE A 23 -8.63 -6.84 -19.41
C PHE A 23 -10.13 -6.76 -19.73
N GLN A 24 -10.89 -7.79 -19.38
CA GLN A 24 -12.35 -7.80 -19.58
C GLN A 24 -13.07 -6.85 -18.63
N LEU A 25 -12.53 -6.65 -17.43
CA LEU A 25 -13.11 -5.74 -16.43
C LEU A 25 -12.81 -4.26 -16.74
N ALA A 26 -11.68 -3.97 -17.38
CA ALA A 26 -11.21 -2.64 -17.74
C ALA A 26 -11.31 -1.61 -16.58
N PRO A 27 -10.63 -1.84 -15.44
CA PRO A 27 -10.69 -0.90 -14.31
C PRO A 27 -9.99 0.43 -14.64
N ASP A 28 -10.36 1.52 -13.97
CA ASP A 28 -9.68 2.81 -14.10
C ASP A 28 -8.25 2.79 -13.52
N CYS A 29 -8.00 1.91 -12.54
CA CYS A 29 -6.71 1.78 -11.86
C CYS A 29 -6.37 0.34 -11.47
N LEU A 30 -5.07 0.03 -11.49
CA LEU A 30 -4.49 -1.26 -11.14
C LEU A 30 -3.25 -1.05 -10.29
N THR A 31 -3.13 -1.75 -9.16
CA THR A 31 -1.91 -1.74 -8.34
C THR A 31 -1.36 -3.15 -8.28
N VAL A 32 -0.07 -3.28 -8.56
CA VAL A 32 0.67 -4.54 -8.46
C VAL A 32 1.51 -4.47 -7.20
N HIS A 33 1.16 -5.29 -6.21
CA HIS A 33 1.92 -5.48 -4.98
C HIS A 33 2.75 -6.75 -5.08
N SER A 34 3.90 -6.81 -4.41
CA SER A 34 4.57 -8.08 -4.13
C SER A 34 4.30 -8.50 -2.69
N LEU A 35 4.21 -9.81 -2.46
CA LEU A 35 3.92 -10.35 -1.14
C LEU A 35 5.00 -9.95 -0.13
N ALA A 36 4.58 -9.30 0.95
CA ALA A 36 5.38 -9.01 2.13
C ALA A 36 4.82 -9.75 3.35
N ILE A 37 5.61 -10.63 3.95
CA ILE A 37 5.14 -11.44 5.08
C ILE A 37 5.28 -10.64 6.36
N LYS A 38 4.13 -10.23 6.91
CA LYS A 38 4.10 -9.56 8.22
C LYS A 38 4.31 -10.59 9.33
N ARG A 39 5.17 -10.25 10.31
CA ARG A 39 5.51 -11.11 11.46
C ARG A 39 4.29 -11.60 12.26
N SER A 40 3.19 -10.85 12.24
CA SER A 40 1.95 -11.14 12.96
C SER A 40 0.81 -11.67 12.06
N ALA A 41 1.07 -11.95 10.79
CA ALA A 41 0.05 -12.50 9.90
C ALA A 41 -0.23 -13.97 10.26
N ARG A 42 -1.51 -14.37 10.25
CA ARG A 42 -1.92 -15.78 10.41
C ARG A 42 -1.22 -16.69 9.41
N LEU A 43 -0.97 -16.16 8.21
CA LEU A 43 -0.18 -16.81 7.16
C LEU A 43 1.18 -17.29 7.67
N LYS A 44 1.86 -16.55 8.56
CA LYS A 44 3.15 -16.98 9.14
C LYS A 44 3.01 -18.22 10.04
N THR A 45 1.87 -18.38 10.72
CA THR A 45 1.58 -19.56 11.54
C THR A 45 1.25 -20.78 10.68
N GLU A 46 0.72 -20.56 9.49
CA GLU A 46 0.36 -21.59 8.49
C GLU A 46 1.49 -21.85 7.47
N MET A 47 2.63 -21.13 7.54
CA MET A 47 3.76 -21.24 6.61
C MET A 47 4.49 -22.60 6.66
N GLU A 48 4.25 -23.42 7.67
CA GLU A 48 4.76 -24.81 7.67
C GLU A 48 4.04 -25.68 6.62
N GLU A 49 2.84 -25.30 6.17
CA GLU A 49 2.05 -26.03 5.17
C GLU A 49 2.18 -25.48 3.73
N TYR A 50 2.55 -24.21 3.54
CA TYR A 50 2.51 -23.57 2.22
C TYR A 50 3.88 -23.03 1.80
N ALA A 51 4.47 -23.67 0.79
CA ALA A 51 5.66 -23.16 0.13
C ALA A 51 5.34 -21.84 -0.59
N LEU A 52 6.09 -20.79 -0.27
CA LEU A 52 6.01 -19.51 -0.97
C LEU A 52 6.49 -19.68 -2.41
N ALA A 53 5.94 -18.87 -3.32
CA ALA A 53 6.54 -18.71 -4.64
C ALA A 53 8.01 -18.30 -4.48
N ASN A 54 8.88 -18.89 -5.30
CA ASN A 54 10.28 -18.47 -5.32
C ASN A 54 10.40 -17.01 -5.82
N ALA A 55 11.54 -16.37 -5.56
CA ALA A 55 11.72 -14.96 -5.89
C ALA A 55 11.62 -14.66 -7.39
N GLU A 56 12.00 -15.62 -8.25
CA GLU A 56 11.96 -15.48 -9.70
C GLU A 56 10.51 -15.44 -10.21
N ASP A 57 9.66 -16.32 -9.71
CA ASP A 57 8.23 -16.35 -10.04
C ASP A 57 7.53 -15.08 -9.58
N ALA A 58 7.81 -14.62 -8.35
CA ALA A 58 7.25 -13.36 -7.86
C ALA A 58 7.68 -12.15 -8.72
N GLN A 59 8.93 -12.15 -9.20
CA GLN A 59 9.42 -11.13 -10.12
C GLN A 59 8.73 -11.24 -11.49
N ALA A 60 8.58 -12.44 -12.04
CA ALA A 60 7.90 -12.67 -13.30
C ALA A 60 6.43 -12.24 -13.24
N MET A 61 5.71 -12.57 -12.16
CA MET A 61 4.35 -12.11 -11.91
C MET A 61 4.24 -10.59 -11.82
N THR A 62 5.19 -9.93 -11.15
CA THR A 62 5.19 -8.46 -11.05
C THR A 62 5.36 -7.81 -12.43
N ARG A 63 6.23 -8.38 -13.29
CA ARG A 63 6.38 -7.93 -14.69
C ARG A 63 5.10 -8.15 -15.50
N LEU A 64 4.47 -9.31 -15.37
CA LEU A 64 3.18 -9.60 -16.04
C LEU A 64 2.08 -8.60 -15.63
N GLY A 65 2.02 -8.23 -14.35
CA GLY A 65 1.09 -7.21 -13.86
C GLY A 65 1.38 -5.83 -14.46
N ALA A 66 2.66 -5.45 -14.59
CA ALA A 66 3.05 -4.20 -15.23
C ALA A 66 2.72 -4.18 -16.74
N ASP A 67 2.96 -5.30 -17.43
CA ASP A 67 2.60 -5.46 -18.85
C ASP A 67 1.08 -5.38 -19.04
N CYS A 68 0.30 -5.97 -18.14
CA CYS A 68 -1.16 -5.87 -18.14
C CYS A 68 -1.62 -4.41 -18.02
N ALA A 69 -1.06 -3.66 -17.06
CA ALA A 69 -1.36 -2.23 -16.91
C ALA A 69 -1.00 -1.43 -18.18
N SER A 70 0.16 -1.69 -18.75
CA SER A 70 0.64 -1.03 -19.99
C SER A 70 -0.31 -1.29 -21.17
N GLN A 71 -0.74 -2.54 -21.37
CA GLN A 71 -1.69 -2.91 -22.43
C GLN A 71 -3.09 -2.32 -22.22
N LEU A 72 -3.47 -2.03 -20.97
CA LEU A 72 -4.68 -1.26 -20.63
C LEU A 72 -4.53 0.24 -20.86
N GLY A 73 -3.36 0.71 -21.34
CA GLY A 73 -3.09 2.13 -21.56
C GLY A 73 -2.81 2.91 -20.28
N MET A 74 -2.49 2.23 -19.19
CA MET A 74 -2.22 2.85 -17.90
C MET A 74 -0.76 3.30 -17.76
N ARG A 75 -0.53 4.27 -16.87
CA ARG A 75 0.80 4.77 -16.49
C ARG A 75 1.02 4.61 -15.00
N ALA A 76 2.24 4.29 -14.61
CA ALA A 76 2.64 4.28 -13.20
C ALA A 76 2.54 5.70 -12.64
N TYR A 77 1.93 5.86 -11.46
CA TYR A 77 1.74 7.18 -10.84
C TYR A 77 2.14 7.22 -9.35
N TYR A 78 2.34 6.07 -8.70
CA TYR A 78 3.03 6.01 -7.41
C TYR A 78 3.77 4.69 -7.23
N MET A 79 4.75 4.68 -6.34
CA MET A 79 5.50 3.50 -5.95
C MET A 79 5.85 3.57 -4.47
N TYR A 80 5.84 2.42 -3.81
CA TYR A 80 6.42 2.29 -2.47
C TYR A 80 7.04 0.91 -2.27
N ARG A 81 7.88 0.79 -1.24
CA ARG A 81 8.48 -0.48 -0.81
C ARG A 81 8.05 -0.81 0.62
N GLN A 82 7.75 -2.07 0.87
CA GLN A 82 7.49 -2.60 2.21
C GLN A 82 8.74 -3.23 2.80
N LYS A 83 8.88 -3.16 4.13
CA LYS A 83 9.90 -3.94 4.84
C LYS A 83 9.51 -5.42 4.78
N TYR A 84 10.50 -6.30 4.57
CA TYR A 84 10.34 -7.77 4.49
C TYR A 84 9.59 -8.27 3.24
N MET A 85 9.83 -7.65 2.09
CA MET A 85 9.35 -8.15 0.80
C MET A 85 10.23 -9.30 0.29
N SER A 86 9.60 -10.33 -0.29
CA SER A 86 10.32 -11.33 -1.07
C SER A 86 10.99 -10.67 -2.28
N GLY A 87 12.29 -10.88 -2.48
CA GLY A 87 13.01 -10.38 -3.66
C GLY A 87 13.27 -8.87 -3.75
N ASN A 88 12.99 -8.07 -2.71
CA ASN A 88 13.19 -6.60 -2.70
C ASN A 88 12.50 -5.86 -3.88
N LEU A 89 11.32 -6.34 -4.26
CA LEU A 89 10.51 -5.76 -5.34
C LEU A 89 9.83 -4.45 -4.90
N GLU A 90 9.09 -3.81 -5.80
CA GLU A 90 8.28 -2.62 -5.54
C GLU A 90 6.79 -2.89 -5.65
N ASN A 91 5.98 -2.12 -4.89
CA ASN A 91 4.55 -2.03 -5.12
C ASN A 91 4.27 -0.78 -5.96
N ILE A 92 3.67 -0.96 -7.14
CA ILE A 92 3.47 0.12 -8.11
C ILE A 92 1.98 0.24 -8.44
N GLY A 93 1.47 1.46 -8.33
CA GLY A 93 0.12 1.80 -8.79
C GLY A 93 0.13 2.39 -10.19
N TYR A 94 -0.80 1.91 -11.00
CA TYR A 94 -1.04 2.32 -12.37
C TYR A 94 -2.47 2.84 -12.51
N SER A 95 -2.66 3.85 -13.36
CA SER A 95 -4.00 4.34 -13.72
C SER A 95 -4.04 4.79 -15.17
N LEU A 96 -5.24 4.86 -15.73
CA LEU A 96 -5.46 5.61 -16.96
C LEU A 96 -5.05 7.08 -16.76
N PRO A 97 -4.53 7.76 -17.79
CA PRO A 97 -4.21 9.19 -17.69
C PRO A 97 -5.43 10.02 -17.27
N GLY A 98 -5.27 10.87 -16.25
CA GLY A 98 -6.35 11.68 -15.69
C GLY A 98 -7.27 10.93 -14.72
N LYS A 99 -6.95 9.69 -14.38
CA LYS A 99 -7.63 8.85 -13.39
C LYS A 99 -6.74 8.51 -12.20
N GLU A 100 -5.63 9.23 -12.03
CA GLU A 100 -4.71 9.06 -10.92
C GLU A 100 -5.45 9.34 -9.59
N CYS A 101 -5.20 8.49 -8.59
CA CYS A 101 -5.78 8.70 -7.27
C CYS A 101 -4.94 9.73 -6.50
N VAL A 102 -5.40 10.99 -6.46
CA VAL A 102 -4.76 12.08 -5.71
C VAL A 102 -4.55 11.70 -4.24
N TYR A 103 -5.52 11.03 -3.62
CA TYR A 103 -5.38 10.55 -2.26
C TYR A 103 -4.17 9.60 -2.09
N ASN A 104 -3.92 8.69 -3.04
CA ASN A 104 -2.75 7.80 -2.96
C ASN A 104 -1.45 8.59 -3.11
N ILE A 105 -1.44 9.61 -3.98
CA ILE A 105 -0.29 10.51 -4.15
C ILE A 105 -0.03 11.24 -2.83
N ASP A 106 -1.00 11.94 -2.25
CA ASP A 106 -0.85 12.71 -1.01
C ASP A 106 -0.45 11.84 0.20
N MET A 107 -0.91 10.59 0.23
CA MET A 107 -0.58 9.64 1.29
C MET A 107 0.86 9.13 1.19
N MET A 108 1.34 8.89 -0.03
CA MET A 108 2.69 8.36 -0.29
C MET A 108 3.73 9.47 -0.36
N GLU A 109 3.36 10.62 -0.90
CA GLU A 109 4.19 11.79 -1.02
C GLU A 109 4.28 12.50 0.34
N GLU A 110 5.48 12.96 0.66
CA GLU A 110 5.80 13.58 1.93
C GLU A 110 5.60 15.11 1.88
N THR A 111 4.64 15.56 1.07
CA THR A 111 4.33 16.97 0.78
C THR A 111 3.00 17.45 1.39
N ALA A 112 2.06 16.54 1.67
CA ALA A 112 0.75 16.87 2.24
C ALA A 112 0.69 16.58 3.75
N SER A 113 0.06 17.47 4.52
CA SER A 113 -0.31 17.16 5.91
C SER A 113 -1.58 16.30 5.94
N ILE A 114 -1.62 15.29 6.81
CA ILE A 114 -2.71 14.32 6.93
C ILE A 114 -3.26 14.37 8.37
N LEU A 115 -4.52 14.75 8.53
CA LEU A 115 -5.22 14.67 9.81
C LEU A 115 -6.03 13.38 9.87
N ALA A 116 -5.64 12.43 10.73
CA ALA A 116 -6.22 11.09 10.74
C ALA A 116 -7.02 10.77 12.01
N PHE A 117 -8.15 10.08 11.84
CA PHE A 117 -9.05 9.66 12.91
C PHE A 117 -9.27 8.15 12.86
N GLY A 118 -9.46 7.54 14.03
CA GLY A 118 -9.62 6.09 14.18
C GLY A 118 -8.40 5.40 14.80
N ALA A 119 -8.62 4.19 15.30
CA ALA A 119 -7.57 3.35 15.83
C ALA A 119 -6.57 2.95 14.73
N GLY A 120 -5.28 2.93 15.05
CA GLY A 120 -4.20 2.52 14.17
C GLY A 120 -3.79 3.55 13.11
N THR A 121 -4.45 4.70 13.02
CA THR A 121 -4.11 5.73 12.04
C THR A 121 -2.93 6.60 12.47
N MET A 122 -2.31 7.27 11.50
CA MET A 122 -1.21 8.20 11.72
C MET A 122 -1.60 9.60 11.25
N THR A 123 -1.55 10.58 12.14
CA THR A 123 -1.58 12.00 11.74
C THR A 123 -0.17 12.41 11.31
N LYS A 124 -0.05 13.18 10.23
CA LYS A 124 1.20 13.69 9.65
C LYS A 124 1.09 15.20 9.49
N ARG A 125 2.11 15.95 9.90
CA ARG A 125 2.22 17.38 9.62
C ARG A 125 3.53 17.65 8.91
N VAL A 126 3.44 18.36 7.79
CA VAL A 126 4.57 18.80 6.96
C VAL A 126 4.82 20.28 7.24
N PHE A 127 6.06 20.60 7.60
CA PHE A 127 6.56 21.96 7.79
C PHE A 127 7.45 22.30 6.58
N GLY A 128 6.82 22.81 5.52
CA GLY A 128 7.46 22.97 4.21
C GLY A 128 8.73 23.81 4.24
N ASP A 129 8.70 24.92 4.98
CA ASP A 129 9.85 25.86 5.09
C ASP A 129 11.05 25.26 5.84
N GLU A 130 10.83 24.21 6.64
CA GLU A 130 11.85 23.58 7.47
C GLU A 130 12.31 22.22 6.93
N ASN A 131 11.72 21.75 5.81
CA ASN A 131 11.89 20.39 5.31
C ASN A 131 11.71 19.33 6.43
N ARG A 132 10.74 19.56 7.32
CA ARG A 132 10.50 18.77 8.53
C ARG A 132 9.12 18.13 8.48
N ILE A 133 9.05 16.86 8.90
CA ILE A 133 7.81 16.09 8.94
C ILE A 133 7.67 15.45 10.30
N GLU A 134 6.54 15.71 10.94
CA GLU A 134 6.21 15.15 12.22
C GLU A 134 4.98 14.26 12.13
N ARG A 135 4.90 13.29 13.03
CA ARG A 135 3.84 12.28 13.04
C ARG A 135 3.29 12.10 14.44
N LEU A 136 1.97 12.00 14.54
CA LEU A 136 1.23 11.77 15.77
C LEU A 136 0.39 10.48 15.63
N PRO A 137 0.80 9.36 16.25
CA PRO A 137 0.10 8.09 16.14
C PRO A 137 -1.14 8.02 17.04
N ASN A 138 -2.22 7.41 16.53
CA ASN A 138 -3.32 6.95 17.39
C ASN A 138 -3.00 5.54 17.96
N PRO A 139 -3.59 5.16 19.12
CA PRO A 139 -3.56 3.78 19.61
C PRO A 139 -4.04 2.78 18.56
N LYS A 140 -3.43 1.59 18.53
CA LYS A 140 -3.73 0.58 17.49
C LYS A 140 -5.05 -0.16 17.72
N ASP A 141 -5.43 -0.37 18.98
CA ASP A 141 -6.66 -1.07 19.35
C ASP A 141 -7.81 -0.09 19.62
N VAL A 142 -9.02 -0.55 19.31
CA VAL A 142 -10.25 0.25 19.41
C VAL A 142 -10.56 0.67 20.86
N PRO A 143 -10.49 -0.22 21.88
CA PRO A 143 -10.78 0.16 23.26
C PRO A 143 -9.87 1.29 23.77
N THR A 144 -8.56 1.20 23.53
CA THR A 144 -7.61 2.24 23.96
C THR A 144 -7.81 3.53 23.18
N TYR A 145 -8.14 3.46 21.90
CA TYR A 145 -8.47 4.65 21.10
C TYR A 145 -9.67 5.40 21.68
N LEU A 146 -10.77 4.68 21.95
CA LEU A 146 -11.99 5.26 22.52
C LEU A 146 -11.74 5.83 23.93
N GLY A 147 -11.04 5.09 24.79
CA GLY A 147 -10.73 5.55 26.15
C GLY A 147 -9.78 6.76 26.24
N LYS A 148 -9.14 7.14 25.13
CA LYS A 148 -8.22 8.30 25.07
C LYS A 148 -8.71 9.39 24.12
N LEU A 149 -9.94 9.31 23.63
CA LEU A 149 -10.42 10.14 22.52
C LEU A 149 -10.23 11.64 22.76
N ASP A 150 -10.64 12.15 23.94
CA ASP A 150 -10.52 13.56 24.28
C ASP A 150 -9.06 14.05 24.25
N ARG A 151 -8.15 13.27 24.85
CA ARG A 151 -6.71 13.57 24.84
C ARG A 151 -6.14 13.56 23.41
N LEU A 152 -6.58 12.63 22.55
CA LEU A 152 -6.12 12.53 21.17
C LEU A 152 -6.62 13.71 20.32
N ILE A 153 -7.85 14.17 20.56
CA ILE A 153 -8.41 15.36 19.90
C ILE A 153 -7.59 16.60 20.29
N GLU A 154 -7.32 16.78 21.58
CA GLU A 154 -6.56 17.95 22.05
C GLU A 154 -5.11 17.93 21.56
N ALA A 155 -4.48 16.76 21.54
CA ALA A 155 -3.15 16.59 20.96
C ALA A 155 -3.11 17.01 19.48
N LYS A 156 -4.12 16.63 18.68
CA LYS A 156 -4.22 17.04 17.27
C LYS A 156 -4.46 18.54 17.11
N ARG A 157 -5.32 19.14 17.95
CA ARG A 157 -5.54 20.60 17.94
C ARG A 157 -4.24 21.34 18.16
N THR A 158 -3.51 21.00 19.23
CA THR A 158 -2.19 21.58 19.54
C THR A 158 -1.20 21.35 18.40
N PHE A 159 -1.19 20.13 17.85
CA PHE A 159 -0.27 19.73 16.80
C PHE A 159 -0.45 20.51 15.49
N PHE A 160 -1.63 21.08 15.22
CA PHE A 160 -1.88 21.92 14.03
C PHE A 160 -2.04 23.42 14.33
N SER A 161 -2.17 23.82 15.59
CA SER A 161 -2.32 25.23 15.99
C SER A 161 -0.99 25.94 16.27
N GLY A 162 0.07 25.21 16.61
CA GLY A 162 1.42 25.78 16.75
C GLY A 162 1.94 26.26 15.39
N LYS A 163 2.43 27.50 15.31
CA LYS A 163 3.14 28.00 14.12
C LYS A 163 4.33 27.10 13.80
#